data_AF-A0A0K2RAX4-F1
#
_entry.id   AF-A0A0K2RAX4-F1
#
_cell.length_a   1.000
_cell.length_b   1.000
_cell.length_c   1.000
_cell.angle_alpha   90.00
_cell.angle_beta   90.00
_cell.angle_gamma   90.00
#
_symmetry.space_group_name_H-M   'P 1'
#
loop_
_entity.id
_entity.type
_entity.pdbx_description
1 polymer ?
#
loop_
_entity_poly.entity_id
_entity_poly.type
_entity_poly.pdbx_seq_one_letter_code
_entity_poly.pdbx_strand_id
1 'polypeptide(L)'
;MHWQGGGGYGDPLLRSPEAVEADLIAGKVTVTAAEEIYGVAYDESSEHVDQARTQSLRLRIRDERKQRSTVEAVSGTRPILNVSHGRRIDDNLVEVRVDDSVLVACAHCGVQLADTATDDELWLGTFDGAPRTAGPQVTSDHATYVDGEVVFRQYCCPNCWTAVFSSIVPVEHPEHARTIALLGRRRVPWLCRRSDVRTAASLMS
;
A
#
# COMPACT_ATOMS: atom_id res chain seq x y z
N MET A 1 -3.55 -4.88 -30.21
CA MET A 1 -2.52 -4.30 -29.33
C MET A 1 -3.17 -3.99 -28.00
N HIS A 2 -2.78 -4.69 -26.93
CA HIS A 2 -3.11 -4.29 -25.56
C HIS A 2 -2.01 -3.35 -25.09
N TRP A 3 -2.30 -2.06 -24.94
CA TRP A 3 -1.41 -1.17 -24.21
C TRP A 3 -1.58 -1.52 -22.73
N GLN A 4 -0.54 -2.09 -22.11
CA GLN A 4 -0.56 -2.36 -20.68
C GLN A 4 -0.58 -1.01 -19.97
N GLY A 5 -1.70 -0.66 -19.35
CA GLY A 5 -1.76 0.50 -18.47
C GLY A 5 -0.67 0.41 -17.41
N GLY A 6 -0.12 1.57 -17.00
CA GLY A 6 0.83 1.59 -15.88
C GLY A 6 0.21 1.00 -14.61
N GLY A 7 1.05 0.46 -13.73
CA GLY A 7 0.59 -0.02 -12.41
C GLY A 7 0.00 1.12 -11.57
N GLY A 8 -1.05 0.82 -10.79
CA GLY A 8 -1.62 1.76 -9.82
C GLY A 8 -0.75 1.87 -8.56
N TYR A 9 -0.76 3.05 -7.93
CA TYR A 9 -0.10 3.29 -6.64
C TYR A 9 -1.14 3.48 -5.54
N GLY A 10 -0.86 2.91 -4.37
CA GLY A 10 -1.75 2.96 -3.20
C GLY A 10 -2.92 1.99 -3.27
N ASP A 11 -3.75 2.00 -2.22
CA ASP A 11 -4.97 1.19 -2.14
C ASP A 11 -6.11 1.87 -2.91
N PRO A 12 -6.75 1.21 -3.90
CA PRO A 12 -7.90 1.75 -4.61
C PRO A 12 -9.04 2.22 -3.71
N LEU A 13 -9.25 1.59 -2.54
CA LEU A 13 -10.32 1.98 -1.61
C LEU A 13 -10.07 3.32 -0.91
N LEU A 14 -8.87 3.89 -1.06
CA LEU A 14 -8.52 5.20 -0.50
C LEU A 14 -8.61 6.33 -1.53
N ARG A 15 -8.82 6.02 -2.81
CA ARG A 15 -9.08 7.04 -3.83
C ARG A 15 -10.36 7.80 -3.45
N SER A 16 -10.38 9.12 -3.59
CA SER A 16 -11.58 9.91 -3.29
C SER A 16 -12.72 9.49 -4.22
N PRO A 17 -13.94 9.26 -3.70
CA PRO A 17 -15.07 8.88 -4.55
C PRO A 17 -15.34 9.87 -5.69
N GLU A 18 -15.15 11.16 -5.43
CA GLU A 18 -15.34 12.25 -6.40
C GLU A 18 -14.29 12.21 -7.53
N ALA A 19 -13.08 11.71 -7.26
CA ALA A 19 -12.09 11.49 -8.32
C ALA A 19 -12.45 10.29 -9.19
N VAL A 20 -13.06 9.27 -8.60
CA VAL A 20 -13.59 8.11 -9.36
C VAL A 20 -14.79 8.53 -10.21
N GLU A 21 -15.67 9.38 -9.68
CA GLU A 21 -16.76 10.02 -10.43
C GLU A 21 -16.24 10.77 -11.66
N ALA A 22 -15.23 11.63 -11.47
CA ALA A 22 -14.60 12.34 -12.58
C ALA A 22 -13.98 11.39 -13.63
N ASP A 23 -13.42 10.25 -13.20
CA ASP A 23 -12.88 9.24 -14.09
C ASP A 23 -13.98 8.45 -14.84
N LEU A 24 -15.15 8.24 -14.23
CA LEU A 24 -16.34 7.66 -14.86
C LEU A 24 -16.89 8.61 -15.94
N ILE A 25 -17.08 9.88 -15.61
CA ILE A 25 -17.56 10.92 -16.54
C ILE A 25 -16.57 11.07 -17.72
N ALA A 26 -15.27 10.96 -17.45
CA ALA A 26 -14.22 11.02 -18.47
C ALA A 26 -14.05 9.71 -19.27
N GLY A 27 -14.85 8.65 -18.99
CA GLY A 27 -14.78 7.37 -19.68
C GLY A 27 -13.49 6.58 -19.44
N LYS A 28 -12.75 6.88 -18.37
CA LYS A 28 -11.49 6.20 -18.00
C LYS A 28 -11.74 4.95 -17.15
N VAL A 29 -12.87 4.91 -16.45
CA VAL A 29 -13.30 3.85 -15.55
C VAL A 29 -14.72 3.46 -15.94
N THR A 30 -15.06 2.17 -15.87
CA THR A 30 -16.43 1.68 -16.05
C THR A 30 -17.16 1.64 -14.71
N VAL A 31 -18.49 1.67 -14.71
CA VAL A 31 -19.30 1.55 -13.48
C VAL A 31 -18.92 0.29 -12.70
N THR A 32 -18.77 -0.85 -13.39
CA THR A 32 -18.31 -2.11 -12.78
C THR A 32 -16.94 -1.97 -12.13
N ALA A 33 -15.96 -1.35 -12.80
CA ALA A 33 -14.64 -1.14 -12.23
C ALA A 33 -14.66 -0.16 -11.04
N ALA A 34 -15.53 0.85 -11.05
CA ALA A 34 -15.74 1.74 -9.91
C ALA A 34 -16.21 0.96 -8.67
N GLU A 35 -17.20 0.08 -8.84
CA GLU A 35 -17.75 -0.72 -7.73
C GLU A 35 -16.78 -1.81 -7.25
N GLU A 36 -16.14 -2.56 -8.17
CA GLU A 36 -15.31 -3.72 -7.82
C GLU A 36 -13.90 -3.33 -7.34
N ILE A 37 -13.27 -2.33 -7.98
CA ILE A 37 -11.88 -1.96 -7.69
C ILE A 37 -11.82 -0.85 -6.64
N TYR A 38 -12.59 0.23 -6.83
CA TYR A 38 -12.53 1.41 -5.96
C TYR A 38 -13.55 1.38 -4.82
N GLY A 39 -14.51 0.45 -4.86
CA GLY A 39 -15.62 0.36 -3.91
C GLY A 39 -16.55 1.57 -3.99
N VAL A 40 -16.67 2.21 -5.16
CA VAL A 40 -17.47 3.42 -5.38
C VAL A 40 -18.73 3.05 -6.13
N ALA A 41 -19.89 3.32 -5.53
CA ALA A 41 -21.19 3.16 -6.16
C ALA A 41 -21.56 4.44 -6.91
N TYR A 42 -21.80 4.33 -8.21
CA TYR A 42 -22.27 5.43 -9.04
C TYR A 42 -23.77 5.28 -9.30
N ASP A 43 -24.53 6.35 -9.12
CA ASP A 43 -25.94 6.41 -9.45
C ASP A 43 -26.11 7.13 -10.79
N GLU A 44 -26.44 6.35 -11.83
CA GLU A 44 -26.67 6.87 -13.18
C GLU A 44 -27.86 7.83 -13.26
N SER A 45 -28.82 7.76 -12.33
CA SER A 45 -30.01 8.62 -12.35
C SER A 45 -29.72 10.03 -11.82
N SER A 46 -28.84 10.14 -10.81
CA SER A 46 -28.39 11.41 -10.27
C SER A 46 -27.07 11.89 -10.88
N GLU A 47 -26.41 11.07 -11.70
CA GLU A 47 -25.06 11.30 -12.24
C GLU A 47 -24.01 11.58 -11.14
N HIS A 48 -24.22 10.99 -9.96
CA HIS A 48 -23.39 11.22 -8.79
C HIS A 48 -23.06 9.93 -8.04
N VAL A 49 -21.99 9.98 -7.24
CA VAL A 49 -21.65 8.89 -6.32
C VAL A 49 -22.68 8.77 -5.20
N ASP A 50 -23.17 7.56 -5.00
CA ASP A 50 -23.93 7.20 -3.80
C ASP A 50 -22.95 6.95 -2.64
N GLN A 51 -22.89 7.92 -1.73
CA GLN A 51 -21.98 7.89 -0.57
C GLN A 51 -22.31 6.75 0.39
N ALA A 52 -23.59 6.44 0.62
CA ALA A 52 -23.98 5.39 1.55
C ALA A 52 -23.62 4.00 0.98
N ARG A 53 -23.95 3.75 -0.29
CA ARG A 53 -23.57 2.50 -0.98
C ARG A 53 -22.05 2.37 -1.11
N THR A 54 -21.33 3.47 -1.37
CA THR A 54 -19.85 3.48 -1.40
C THR A 54 -19.25 3.06 -0.06
N GLN A 55 -19.77 3.55 1.07
CA GLN A 55 -19.32 3.12 2.39
C GLN A 55 -19.57 1.62 2.61
N SER A 56 -20.77 1.12 2.26
CA SER A 56 -21.08 -0.31 2.37
C SER A 56 -20.20 -1.19 1.48
N LEU A 57 -19.94 -0.78 0.24
CA LEU A 57 -19.04 -1.48 -0.68
C LEU A 57 -17.62 -1.57 -0.13
N ARG A 58 -17.07 -0.45 0.35
CA ARG A 58 -15.72 -0.42 0.92
C ARG A 58 -15.59 -1.27 2.18
N LEU A 59 -16.63 -1.32 3.02
CA LEU A 59 -16.65 -2.21 4.18
C LEU A 59 -16.66 -3.68 3.75
N ARG A 60 -17.49 -4.04 2.76
CA ARG A 60 -17.54 -5.39 2.20
C ARG A 60 -16.18 -5.81 1.64
N ILE A 61 -15.53 -4.98 0.82
CA ILE A 61 -14.23 -5.32 0.22
C ILE A 61 -13.15 -5.47 1.30
N ARG A 62 -13.17 -4.65 2.35
CA ARG A 62 -12.26 -4.82 3.51
C ARG A 62 -12.50 -6.14 4.24
N ASP A 63 -13.76 -6.53 4.42
CA ASP A 63 -14.09 -7.81 5.04
C ASP A 63 -13.68 -9.00 4.16
N GLU A 64 -13.84 -8.91 2.84
CA GLU A 64 -13.32 -9.91 1.89
C GLU A 64 -11.79 -10.04 2.00
N ARG A 65 -11.07 -8.91 2.10
CA ARG A 65 -9.62 -8.91 2.34
C ARG A 65 -9.26 -9.56 3.67
N LYS A 66 -10.04 -9.29 4.72
CA LYS A 66 -9.88 -9.94 6.02
C LYS A 66 -10.05 -11.45 5.94
N GLN A 67 -11.13 -11.91 5.30
CA GLN A 67 -11.47 -13.33 5.22
C GLN A 67 -10.46 -14.15 4.40
N ARG A 68 -9.93 -13.56 3.32
CA ARG A 68 -9.00 -14.25 2.42
C ARG A 68 -7.54 -14.21 2.88
N SER A 69 -7.16 -13.31 3.79
CA SER A 69 -5.78 -13.13 4.20
C SER A 69 -5.43 -13.94 5.44
N THR A 70 -4.19 -14.41 5.52
CA THR A 70 -3.60 -14.98 6.73
C THR A 70 -2.87 -13.89 7.51
N VAL A 71 -2.95 -13.91 8.84
CA VAL A 71 -2.25 -12.96 9.71
C VAL A 71 -1.49 -13.76 10.75
N GLU A 72 -0.19 -13.50 10.88
CA GLU A 72 0.61 -14.11 11.93
C GLU A 72 0.18 -13.61 13.31
N ALA A 73 0.08 -14.53 14.26
CA ALA A 73 -0.20 -14.18 15.64
C ALA A 73 1.00 -13.42 16.23
N VAL A 74 0.72 -12.29 16.87
CA VAL A 74 1.74 -11.51 17.58
C VAL A 74 1.66 -11.76 19.07
N SER A 75 2.82 -11.77 19.72
CA SER A 75 2.89 -11.82 21.18
C SER A 75 2.64 -10.43 21.73
N GLY A 76 1.46 -10.23 22.35
CA GLY A 76 1.07 -8.95 22.94
C GLY A 76 0.11 -8.11 22.08
N THR A 77 -0.21 -6.92 22.57
CA THR A 77 -1.12 -6.00 21.90
C THR A 77 -0.36 -5.07 20.95
N ARG A 78 -0.97 -4.76 19.79
CA ARG A 78 -0.46 -3.75 18.85
C ARG A 78 -1.27 -2.46 19.06
N PRO A 79 -0.74 -1.44 19.75
CA PRO A 79 -1.48 -0.23 20.08
C PRO A 79 -1.80 0.61 18.83
N ILE A 80 -2.83 1.45 18.94
CA ILE A 80 -3.08 2.53 17.99
C ILE A 80 -2.23 3.74 18.40
N LEU A 81 -1.29 4.12 17.53
CA LEU A 81 -0.39 5.25 17.72
C LEU A 81 -0.97 6.52 17.10
N ASN A 82 -0.63 7.68 17.69
CA ASN A 82 -0.87 8.95 17.03
C ASN A 82 0.16 9.17 15.92
N VAL A 83 -0.31 9.20 14.68
CA VAL A 83 0.53 9.31 13.48
C VAL A 83 0.67 10.74 12.95
N SER A 84 -0.01 11.74 13.55
CA SER A 84 -0.07 13.11 13.03
C SER A 84 1.29 13.81 12.91
N HIS A 85 2.24 13.44 13.78
CA HIS A 85 3.61 13.98 13.80
C HIS A 85 4.66 12.95 13.40
N GLY A 86 4.24 11.78 12.91
CA GLY A 86 5.16 10.74 12.44
C GLY A 86 5.79 11.10 11.10
N ARG A 87 6.98 10.54 10.83
CA ARG A 87 7.66 10.67 9.53
C ARG A 87 7.06 9.67 8.56
N ARG A 88 6.46 10.13 7.46
CA ARG A 88 5.98 9.23 6.40
C ARG A 88 7.14 8.42 5.80
N ILE A 89 6.93 7.11 5.70
CA ILE A 89 7.76 6.20 4.92
C ILE A 89 7.22 6.18 3.49
N ASP A 90 5.91 5.98 3.37
CA ASP A 90 5.12 6.08 2.14
C ASP A 90 3.67 6.53 2.46
N ASP A 91 2.74 6.35 1.53
CA ASP A 91 1.33 6.72 1.71
C ASP A 91 0.60 5.88 2.77
N ASN A 92 1.06 4.66 3.02
CA ASN A 92 0.45 3.67 3.89
C ASN A 92 1.19 3.47 5.23
N LEU A 93 2.47 3.85 5.30
CA LEU A 93 3.36 3.59 6.42
C LEU A 93 3.96 4.88 6.99
N VAL A 94 4.01 4.94 8.31
CA VAL A 94 4.56 6.08 9.05
C VAL A 94 5.45 5.61 10.20
N GLU A 95 6.62 6.22 10.32
CA GLU A 95 7.53 6.05 11.43
C GLU A 95 7.13 6.99 12.58
N VAL A 96 6.86 6.43 13.75
CA VAL A 96 6.50 7.15 14.98
C VAL A 96 7.59 6.92 16.01
N ARG A 97 8.07 8.00 16.64
CA ARG A 97 8.97 7.92 17.79
C ARG A 97 8.17 8.03 19.08
N VAL A 98 8.33 7.05 19.96
CA VAL A 98 7.75 7.05 21.31
C VAL A 98 8.91 6.79 22.25
N ASP A 99 9.25 7.79 23.08
CA ASP A 99 10.46 7.79 23.90
C ASP A 99 11.71 7.47 23.04
N ASP A 100 12.45 6.41 23.37
CA ASP A 100 13.62 5.95 22.63
C ASP A 100 13.30 4.91 21.53
N SER A 101 12.04 4.48 21.41
CA SER A 101 11.60 3.48 20.44
C SER A 101 11.19 4.10 19.10
N VAL A 102 11.52 3.40 18.02
CA VAL A 102 11.11 3.74 16.65
C VAL A 102 10.13 2.68 16.16
N LEU A 103 8.88 3.07 16.02
CA LEU A 103 7.77 2.21 15.65
C LEU A 103 7.33 2.50 14.22
N VAL A 104 6.88 1.49 13.49
CA VAL A 104 6.19 1.66 12.20
C VAL A 104 4.70 1.42 12.43
N ALA A 105 3.87 2.34 11.98
CA ALA A 105 2.42 2.26 12.06
C ALA A 105 1.76 2.38 10.69
N CYS A 106 0.51 1.92 10.61
CA CYS A 106 -0.35 2.21 9.48
C CYS A 106 -0.72 3.70 9.48
N ALA A 107 -0.49 4.39 8.36
CA ALA A 107 -0.81 5.81 8.19
C ALA A 107 -2.32 6.12 8.26
N HIS A 108 -3.18 5.11 8.08
CA HIS A 108 -4.63 5.28 7.99
C HIS A 108 -5.38 5.02 9.29
N CYS A 109 -4.99 3.99 10.04
CA CYS A 109 -5.64 3.64 11.31
C CYS A 109 -4.72 3.76 12.53
N GLY A 110 -3.43 4.01 12.35
CA GLY A 110 -2.47 4.18 13.43
C GLY A 110 -2.01 2.90 14.13
N VAL A 111 -2.54 1.71 13.78
CA VAL A 111 -2.08 0.47 14.43
C VAL A 111 -0.58 0.28 14.23
N GLN A 112 0.13 -0.08 15.30
CA GLN A 112 1.54 -0.46 15.23
C GLN A 112 1.67 -1.73 14.38
N LEU A 113 2.50 -1.65 13.35
CA LEU A 113 2.83 -2.75 12.44
C LEU A 113 4.20 -3.36 12.77
N ALA A 114 5.12 -2.60 13.35
CA ALA A 114 6.39 -3.11 13.84
C ALA A 114 7.02 -2.21 14.90
N ASP A 115 7.84 -2.78 15.77
CA ASP A 115 8.92 -2.11 16.48
C ASP A 115 10.25 -2.41 15.78
N THR A 116 10.93 -1.38 15.29
CA THR A 116 12.16 -1.57 14.50
C THR A 116 13.35 -2.12 15.29
N ALA A 117 13.26 -2.17 16.62
CA ALA A 117 14.27 -2.76 17.48
C ALA A 117 14.10 -4.27 17.67
N THR A 118 12.87 -4.79 17.56
CA THR A 118 12.55 -6.18 17.88
C THR A 118 11.94 -6.98 16.73
N ASP A 119 11.31 -6.31 15.77
CA ASP A 119 10.67 -6.93 14.61
C ASP A 119 11.57 -6.79 13.37
N ASP A 120 11.79 -7.90 12.66
CA ASP A 120 12.48 -7.90 11.36
C ASP A 120 11.52 -7.58 10.20
N GLU A 121 10.22 -7.82 10.40
CA GLU A 121 9.16 -7.66 9.40
C GLU A 121 7.93 -6.93 9.95
N LEU A 122 7.20 -6.28 9.04
CA LEU A 122 5.88 -5.72 9.35
C LEU A 122 4.86 -6.84 9.62
N TRP A 123 4.09 -6.64 10.68
CA TRP A 123 2.87 -7.40 10.98
C TRP A 123 1.76 -7.02 10.00
N LEU A 124 1.68 -7.77 8.90
CA LEU A 124 0.69 -7.59 7.83
C LEU A 124 -0.11 -8.87 7.61
N GLY A 125 -1.33 -8.71 7.10
CA GLY A 125 -2.11 -9.80 6.54
C GLY A 125 -1.65 -10.09 5.12
N THR A 126 -1.45 -11.37 4.80
CA THR A 126 -0.92 -11.83 3.53
C THR A 126 -1.99 -12.59 2.75
N PHE A 127 -2.14 -12.25 1.48
CA PHE A 127 -2.94 -13.02 0.53
C PHE A 127 -2.09 -13.32 -0.69
N ASP A 128 -2.00 -14.61 -1.04
CA ASP A 128 -1.51 -15.07 -2.34
C ASP A 128 -2.67 -15.74 -3.08
N GLY A 129 -2.92 -15.30 -4.32
CA GLY A 129 -3.97 -15.87 -5.16
C GLY A 129 -3.60 -15.85 -6.64
N ALA A 130 -4.53 -16.29 -7.49
CA ALA A 130 -4.29 -16.33 -8.93
C ALA A 130 -3.97 -14.93 -9.49
N PRO A 131 -3.01 -14.76 -10.42
CA PRO A 131 -2.64 -13.45 -10.97
C PRO A 131 -3.81 -12.64 -11.53
N ARG A 132 -4.82 -13.33 -12.09
CA ARG A 132 -6.07 -12.73 -12.60
C ARG A 132 -6.85 -11.95 -11.54
N THR A 133 -6.63 -12.24 -10.25
CA THR A 133 -7.27 -11.51 -9.14
C THR A 133 -6.71 -10.09 -8.94
N ALA A 134 -5.58 -9.74 -9.56
CA ALA A 134 -5.05 -8.38 -9.56
C ALA A 134 -5.88 -7.40 -10.42
N GLY A 135 -6.75 -7.93 -11.29
CA GLY A 135 -7.69 -7.14 -12.08
C GLY A 135 -7.89 -7.66 -13.50
N PRO A 136 -8.92 -7.16 -14.21
CA PRO A 136 -9.30 -7.64 -15.53
C PRO A 136 -8.24 -7.42 -16.62
N GLN A 137 -7.28 -6.51 -16.37
CA GLN A 137 -6.14 -6.27 -17.26
C GLN A 137 -5.12 -7.42 -17.29
N VAL A 138 -5.14 -8.31 -16.30
CA VAL A 138 -4.22 -9.46 -16.22
C VAL A 138 -4.84 -10.65 -16.96
N THR A 139 -4.75 -10.60 -18.30
CA THR A 139 -5.44 -11.56 -19.17
C THR A 139 -4.58 -12.73 -19.63
N SER A 140 -3.26 -12.54 -19.69
CA SER A 140 -2.34 -13.55 -20.22
C SER A 140 -2.03 -14.61 -19.17
N ASP A 141 -1.94 -15.88 -19.59
CA ASP A 141 -1.49 -16.94 -18.71
C ASP A 141 0.03 -16.91 -18.54
N HIS A 142 0.47 -16.70 -17.30
CA HIS A 142 1.88 -16.65 -16.92
C HIS A 142 2.66 -17.89 -17.36
N ALA A 143 2.04 -19.08 -17.37
CA ALA A 143 2.67 -20.33 -17.80
C ALA A 143 3.15 -20.32 -19.27
N THR A 144 2.72 -19.34 -20.06
CA THR A 144 3.22 -19.13 -21.43
C THR A 144 4.58 -18.43 -21.46
N TYR A 145 4.97 -17.75 -20.38
CA TYR A 145 6.13 -16.84 -20.34
C TYR A 145 7.14 -17.18 -19.26
N VAL A 146 6.71 -17.81 -18.17
CA VAL A 146 7.56 -18.16 -17.04
C VAL A 146 7.28 -19.60 -16.60
N ASP A 147 8.35 -20.32 -16.26
CA ASP A 147 8.27 -21.71 -15.79
C ASP A 147 7.84 -21.80 -14.32
N GLY A 148 8.09 -20.73 -13.54
CA GLY A 148 7.75 -20.64 -12.12
C GLY A 148 6.29 -20.29 -11.88
N GLU A 149 5.75 -20.75 -10.74
CA GLU A 149 4.41 -20.38 -10.30
C GLU A 149 4.37 -18.89 -9.94
N VAL A 150 3.37 -18.16 -10.47
CA VAL A 150 3.19 -16.74 -10.20
C VAL A 150 1.88 -16.51 -9.47
N VAL A 151 1.94 -15.65 -8.45
CA VAL A 151 0.80 -15.28 -7.62
C VAL A 151 0.57 -13.77 -7.66
N PHE A 152 -0.68 -13.36 -7.47
CA PHE A 152 -0.99 -12.03 -6.98
C PHE A 152 -0.83 -12.03 -5.46
N ARG A 153 0.21 -11.36 -4.98
CA ARG A 153 0.50 -11.15 -3.57
C ARG A 153 -0.01 -9.79 -3.12
N GLN A 154 -0.78 -9.76 -2.05
CA GLN A 154 -1.26 -8.54 -1.41
C GLN A 154 -0.96 -8.57 0.08
N TYR A 155 -0.36 -7.48 0.57
CA TYR A 155 -0.16 -7.25 2.00
C TYR A 155 -1.11 -6.16 2.49
N CYS A 156 -1.85 -6.46 3.56
CA CYS A 156 -2.84 -5.56 4.16
C CYS A 156 -2.50 -5.24 5.61
N CYS A 157 -2.88 -4.04 6.07
CA CYS A 157 -2.91 -3.73 7.49
C CYS A 157 -3.92 -4.66 8.20
N PRO A 158 -3.54 -5.43 9.24
CA PRO A 158 -4.44 -6.37 9.91
C PRO A 158 -5.62 -5.71 10.65
N ASN A 159 -5.53 -4.41 10.94
CA ASN A 159 -6.59 -3.68 11.63
C ASN A 159 -7.63 -3.08 10.65
N CYS A 160 -7.19 -2.36 9.61
CA CYS A 160 -8.10 -1.63 8.72
C CYS A 160 -8.21 -2.23 7.31
N TRP A 161 -7.45 -3.27 7.01
CA TRP A 161 -7.45 -3.99 5.72
C TRP A 161 -7.15 -3.10 4.51
N THR A 162 -6.47 -1.99 4.75
CA THR A 162 -5.85 -1.19 3.69
C THR A 162 -4.73 -2.00 3.06
N ALA A 163 -4.73 -2.11 1.74
CA ALA A 163 -3.65 -2.75 0.99
C ALA A 163 -2.41 -1.85 1.03
N VAL A 164 -1.41 -2.28 1.80
CA VAL A 164 -0.12 -1.58 1.93
C VAL A 164 0.70 -1.78 0.67
N PHE A 165 0.64 -2.98 0.10
CA PHE A 165 1.40 -3.39 -1.07
C PHE A 165 0.65 -4.43 -1.88
N SER A 166 0.85 -4.45 -3.19
CA SER A 166 0.24 -5.42 -4.11
C SER A 166 1.19 -5.65 -5.29
N SER A 167 1.40 -6.91 -5.66
CA SER A 167 2.32 -7.28 -6.74
C SER A 167 1.94 -8.62 -7.37
N ILE A 168 2.29 -8.79 -8.65
CA ILE A 168 2.26 -10.09 -9.32
C ILE A 168 3.70 -10.58 -9.38
N VAL A 169 4.00 -11.66 -8.66
CA VAL A 169 5.37 -12.13 -8.43
C VAL A 169 5.44 -13.65 -8.45
N PRO A 170 6.60 -14.24 -8.78
CA PRO A 170 6.86 -15.64 -8.48
C PRO A 170 6.62 -15.94 -7.00
N VAL A 171 6.18 -17.15 -6.66
CA VAL A 171 5.92 -17.56 -5.27
C VAL A 171 7.15 -17.35 -4.39
N GLU A 172 8.34 -17.64 -4.92
CA GLU A 172 9.65 -17.52 -4.29
C GLU A 172 10.22 -16.10 -4.24
N HIS A 173 9.49 -15.09 -4.73
CA HIS A 173 9.98 -13.71 -4.72
C HIS A 173 10.23 -13.21 -3.29
N PRO A 174 11.39 -12.61 -3.00
CA PRO A 174 11.70 -12.07 -1.67
C PRO A 174 10.67 -11.05 -1.16
N GLU A 175 10.37 -11.07 0.15
CA GLU A 175 9.33 -10.24 0.79
C GLU A 175 9.79 -8.80 1.10
N HIS A 176 10.38 -8.09 0.13
CA HIS A 176 10.98 -6.78 0.35
C HIS A 176 10.03 -5.72 0.93
N ALA A 177 8.73 -5.81 0.62
CA ALA A 177 7.72 -4.88 1.11
C ALA A 177 7.37 -5.03 2.60
N ARG A 178 7.79 -6.14 3.24
CA ARG A 178 7.59 -6.38 4.67
C ARG A 178 8.84 -6.16 5.50
N THR A 179 10.02 -6.31 4.91
CA THR A 179 11.29 -6.25 5.62
C THR A 179 11.61 -4.85 6.14
N ILE A 180 11.71 -4.71 7.46
CA ILE A 180 11.97 -3.43 8.14
C ILE A 180 13.28 -2.78 7.68
N ALA A 181 14.33 -3.58 7.47
CA ALA A 181 15.63 -3.11 7.02
C ALA A 181 15.60 -2.36 5.67
N LEU A 182 14.57 -2.59 4.85
CA LEU A 182 14.41 -2.01 3.51
C LEU A 182 13.44 -0.82 3.46
N LEU A 183 12.61 -0.63 4.51
CA LEU A 183 11.56 0.39 4.55
C LEU A 183 12.06 1.81 4.90
N GLY A 184 13.31 1.96 5.31
CA GLY A 184 13.86 3.27 5.61
C GLY A 184 15.31 3.18 6.03
N ARG A 185 16.19 3.89 5.31
CA ARG A 185 17.64 3.97 5.54
C ARG A 185 18.00 3.81 7.02
N ARG A 186 18.60 2.68 7.41
CA ARG A 186 19.59 2.72 8.49
C ARG A 186 20.55 3.83 8.08
N ARG A 187 20.73 4.85 8.93
CA ARG A 187 21.87 5.76 8.80
C ARG A 187 23.11 4.86 8.84
N VAL A 188 23.68 4.56 7.68
CA VAL A 188 25.03 4.00 7.60
C VAL A 188 25.93 5.08 8.21
N PRO A 189 26.60 4.85 9.36
CA PRO A 189 27.34 5.91 10.05
C PRO A 189 28.47 6.52 9.21
N TRP A 190 28.87 5.84 8.13
CA TRP A 190 30.04 6.18 7.33
C TRP A 190 29.78 7.14 6.15
N LEU A 191 28.54 7.51 5.84
CA LEU A 191 28.24 8.41 4.71
C LEU A 191 28.06 9.89 5.08
N CYS A 192 28.30 10.28 6.34
CA CYS A 192 28.29 11.69 6.75
C CYS A 192 29.69 12.21 7.08
N ARG A 193 30.61 12.17 6.11
CA ARG A 193 31.71 13.14 6.03
C ARG A 193 31.54 13.92 4.74
N ARG A 194 30.62 14.89 4.75
CA ARG A 194 30.71 16.00 3.79
C ARG A 194 31.91 16.83 4.22
N SER A 195 32.92 16.83 3.37
CA SER A 195 34.04 17.76 3.39
C SER A 195 33.51 19.19 3.38
N ASP A 196 33.81 19.95 4.42
CA ASP A 196 33.72 21.41 4.43
C ASP A 196 34.70 21.94 3.36
N VAL A 197 34.16 22.37 2.21
CA VAL A 197 34.85 23.29 1.31
C VAL A 197 34.04 24.58 1.32
N ARG A 198 34.35 25.45 2.29
CA ARG A 198 33.91 26.85 2.27
C ARG A 198 34.96 27.69 1.51
N THR A 199 34.49 28.21 0.38
CA THR A 199 34.57 29.63 0.00
C THR A 199 35.93 30.32 0.04
N ALA A 200 36.52 30.51 -1.14
CA ALA A 200 37.35 31.69 -1.42
C ALA A 200 37.19 32.10 -2.89
N ALA A 201 36.21 32.96 -3.17
CA ALA A 201 36.17 33.76 -4.38
C ALA A 201 36.12 35.23 -3.93
N SER A 202 37.26 35.90 -3.99
CA SER A 202 37.36 37.36 -3.92
C SER A 202 37.65 37.87 -5.33
N LEU A 203 36.72 38.65 -5.86
CA LEU A 203 36.86 39.43 -7.07
C LEU A 203 37.43 40.81 -6.70
N MET A 204 38.42 41.25 -7.48
CA MET A 204 38.59 42.62 -7.98
C MET A 204 38.76 43.77 -6.97
N SER A 205 40.00 44.20 -6.77
CA SER A 205 40.48 45.56 -7.05
C SER A 205 41.99 45.53 -7.32
#